data_AF-E1V3M4-F1
#
_entry.id   AF-E1V3M4-F1
#
_cell.length_a   1.000
_cell.length_b   1.000
_cell.length_c   1.000
_cell.angle_alpha   90.00
_cell.angle_beta   90.00
_cell.angle_gamma   90.00
#
_symmetry.space_group_name_H-M   'P 1'
#
loop_
_entity.id
_entity.type
_entity.pdbx_description
1 polymer ?
#
loop_
_entity_poly.entity_id
_entity_poly.type
_entity_poly.pdbx_seq_one_letter_code
_entity_poly.pdbx_strand_id
1 'polypeptide(L)'
;MMVSRYLLLLAFGVITAVPAYAIDREQGLERVREQLTQSCAEGEQASCLGVETSRCGRLAEEVVQACAEHFYPAEQEHMAAFGDCIGRQTRQRTGVSEAELQSCQTHAEGASHSPSSPEEAMRGLEDAQAVMAQDAEATQDKVALPLYPNHELTAHHQDMSRMPGLDDEPLGDEAVPVVMMTTSDAVEDVAAFYQDRLDGFTLYRAAEDDVTFAKGMPEDITPSDFRRWMKALALHEHVAIYRLSGQTHIEVGYRPE
;
A
#
# COMPACT_ATOMS: atom_id res chain seq x y z
N MET A 1 -15.75 39.57 -6.48
CA MET A 1 -15.91 38.25 -7.13
C MET A 1 -14.89 37.33 -6.51
N MET A 2 -15.30 36.62 -5.46
CA MET A 2 -14.46 35.71 -4.67
C MET A 2 -14.69 34.29 -5.21
N VAL A 3 -13.66 33.71 -5.81
CA VAL A 3 -13.64 32.29 -6.15
C VAL A 3 -13.30 31.54 -4.86
N SER A 4 -14.22 30.67 -4.47
CA SER A 4 -14.28 29.97 -3.19
C SER A 4 -13.11 29.01 -3.00
N ARG A 5 -12.41 29.13 -1.87
CA ARG A 5 -11.24 28.34 -1.44
C ARG A 5 -11.62 26.99 -0.81
N TYR A 6 -12.61 26.27 -1.33
CA TYR A 6 -13.00 24.95 -0.80
C TYR A 6 -12.32 23.83 -1.57
N LEU A 7 -10.99 23.76 -1.44
CA LEU A 7 -10.15 22.77 -2.10
C LEU A 7 -9.08 22.37 -1.10
N LEU A 8 -9.48 21.64 -0.06
CA LEU A 8 -8.55 20.97 0.87
C LEU A 8 -9.34 20.05 1.81
N LEU A 9 -8.81 18.84 1.96
CA LEU A 9 -9.10 17.87 3.04
C LEU A 9 -10.32 16.97 2.85
N LEU A 10 -10.23 16.08 1.86
CA LEU A 10 -10.59 14.68 2.09
C LEU A 10 -9.29 13.94 2.34
N ALA A 11 -9.07 13.56 3.60
CA ALA A 11 -8.05 12.62 4.02
C ALA A 11 -8.32 11.26 3.35
N PHE A 12 -7.80 11.11 2.14
CA PHE A 12 -7.52 9.83 1.49
C PHE A 12 -6.00 9.74 1.33
N GLY A 13 -5.34 9.30 2.38
CA GLY A 13 -3.98 8.76 2.34
C GLY A 13 -3.98 7.59 3.32
N VAL A 14 -3.60 6.36 2.99
CA VAL A 14 -2.92 5.81 1.82
C VAL A 14 -3.53 4.42 1.62
N ILE A 15 -4.22 4.22 0.50
CA ILE A 15 -4.39 2.87 -0.04
C ILE A 15 -3.02 2.57 -0.66
N THR A 16 -2.25 1.69 -0.01
CA THR A 16 -1.12 1.01 -0.65
C THR A 16 -1.61 0.44 -1.97
N ALA A 17 -0.77 0.46 -3.01
CA ALA A 17 -1.12 0.06 -4.37
C ALA A 17 -1.75 -1.35 -4.44
N VAL A 18 -3.06 -1.41 -4.25
CA VAL A 18 -3.91 -2.52 -4.68
C VAL A 18 -4.34 -2.12 -6.09
N PRO A 19 -4.17 -2.99 -7.10
CA PRO A 19 -4.72 -2.72 -8.43
C PRO A 19 -6.20 -2.37 -8.26
N ALA A 20 -6.71 -1.46 -9.09
CA ALA A 20 -8.07 -0.94 -9.07
C ALA A 20 -9.13 -2.04 -9.24
N TYR A 21 -9.30 -2.87 -8.23
CA TYR A 21 -10.48 -3.65 -7.95
C TYR A 21 -11.33 -2.76 -7.06
N ALA A 22 -12.53 -2.45 -7.54
CA ALA A 22 -13.54 -1.75 -6.78
C ALA A 22 -13.60 -2.37 -5.38
N ILE A 23 -13.18 -1.62 -4.36
CA ILE A 23 -13.50 -1.98 -2.97
C ILE A 23 -15.00 -2.21 -2.96
N ASP A 24 -15.40 -3.44 -2.66
CA ASP A 24 -16.81 -3.76 -2.57
C ASP A 24 -17.44 -2.78 -1.57
N ARG A 25 -18.59 -2.21 -1.95
CA ARG A 25 -19.23 -1.13 -1.19
C ARG A 25 -19.43 -1.53 0.27
N GLU A 26 -19.73 -2.80 0.55
CA GLU A 26 -19.91 -3.30 1.91
C GLU A 26 -18.59 -3.40 2.66
N GLN A 27 -17.53 -3.90 2.02
CA GLN A 27 -16.18 -3.94 2.60
C GLN A 27 -15.63 -2.55 2.92
N GLY A 28 -15.85 -1.57 2.04
CA GLY A 28 -15.43 -0.20 2.27
C GLY A 28 -16.20 0.46 3.43
N LEU A 29 -17.50 0.22 3.53
CA LEU A 29 -18.31 0.69 4.65
C LEU A 29 -17.90 0.05 5.98
N GLU A 30 -17.55 -1.23 5.98
CA GLU A 30 -17.06 -1.93 7.17
C GLU A 30 -15.74 -1.31 7.64
N ARG A 31 -14.79 -1.08 6.73
CA ARG A 31 -13.51 -0.46 7.06
C ARG A 31 -13.66 0.93 7.66
N VAL A 32 -14.55 1.76 7.10
CA VAL A 32 -14.84 3.10 7.65
C VAL A 32 -15.47 3.00 9.04
N ARG A 33 -16.38 2.04 9.26
CA ARG A 33 -16.98 1.80 10.58
C ARG A 33 -15.93 1.40 11.60
N GLU A 34 -15.08 0.43 11.26
CA GLU A 34 -14.00 -0.04 12.13
C GLU A 34 -13.06 1.10 12.52
N GLN A 35 -12.63 1.92 11.56
CA GLN A 35 -11.75 3.07 11.82
C GLN A 35 -12.38 4.08 12.78
N LEU A 36 -13.65 4.45 12.56
CA LEU A 36 -14.33 5.41 13.44
C LEU A 36 -14.57 4.81 14.84
N THR A 37 -14.93 3.53 14.92
CA THR A 37 -15.12 2.84 16.21
C THR A 37 -13.81 2.69 16.98
N GLN A 38 -12.70 2.40 16.30
CA GLN A 38 -11.37 2.33 16.90
C GLN A 38 -10.93 3.69 17.43
N SER A 39 -11.05 4.75 16.64
CA SER A 39 -10.74 6.13 17.06
C SER A 39 -11.59 6.56 18.26
N CYS A 40 -12.86 6.14 18.31
CA CYS A 40 -13.71 6.32 19.48
C CYS A 40 -13.23 5.54 20.71
N ALA A 41 -12.74 4.30 20.53
CA ALA A 41 -12.23 3.44 21.61
C ALA A 41 -10.92 3.95 22.21
N GLU A 42 -10.07 4.57 21.39
CA GLU A 42 -8.82 5.25 21.82
C GLU A 42 -9.10 6.52 22.63
N GLY A 43 -10.35 7.01 22.60
CA GLY A 43 -10.88 8.02 23.53
C GLY A 43 -10.69 9.46 23.10
N GLU A 44 -9.83 9.72 22.12
CA GLU A 44 -9.54 11.07 21.61
C GLU A 44 -10.74 11.69 20.89
N GLN A 45 -11.40 10.91 20.03
CA GLN A 45 -12.58 11.38 19.31
C GLN A 45 -13.79 11.55 20.23
N ALA A 46 -13.92 10.68 21.24
CA ALA A 46 -14.95 10.80 22.27
C ALA A 46 -14.74 12.07 23.12
N SER A 47 -13.51 12.32 23.55
CA SER A 47 -13.15 13.51 24.32
C SER A 47 -13.36 14.79 23.52
N CYS A 48 -13.04 14.81 22.23
CA CYS A 48 -13.21 16.00 21.41
C CYS A 48 -14.68 16.29 21.10
N LEU A 49 -15.48 15.25 20.82
CA LEU A 49 -16.92 15.38 20.60
C LEU A 49 -17.71 15.64 21.89
N GLY A 50 -17.06 15.63 23.07
CA GLY A 50 -17.71 15.81 24.36
C GLY A 50 -18.70 14.70 24.70
N VAL A 51 -18.43 13.46 24.25
CA VAL A 51 -19.28 12.29 24.50
C VAL A 51 -18.50 11.16 25.16
N GLU A 52 -19.21 10.28 25.87
CA GLU A 52 -18.63 9.05 26.42
C GLU A 52 -18.10 8.13 25.30
N THR A 53 -16.98 7.44 25.52
CA THR A 53 -16.35 6.49 24.58
C THR A 53 -17.34 5.43 24.06
N SER A 54 -18.15 4.87 24.97
CA SER A 54 -19.18 3.87 24.64
C SER A 54 -20.37 4.46 23.84
N ARG A 55 -20.56 5.78 23.87
CA ARG A 55 -21.52 6.50 23.04
C ARG A 55 -20.91 6.90 21.70
N CYS A 56 -19.61 7.20 21.66
CA CYS A 56 -18.85 7.49 20.44
C CYS A 56 -18.85 6.29 19.48
N GLY A 57 -18.53 5.08 19.97
CA GLY A 57 -18.53 3.88 19.11
C GLY A 57 -19.90 3.60 18.46
N ARG A 58 -20.99 3.70 19.23
CA ARG A 58 -22.36 3.58 18.68
C ARG A 58 -22.71 4.68 17.70
N LEU A 59 -22.28 5.91 17.98
CA LEU A 59 -22.47 7.05 17.08
C LEU A 59 -21.76 6.81 15.74
N ALA A 60 -20.55 6.25 15.74
CA ALA A 60 -19.82 5.91 14.52
C ALA A 60 -20.61 4.93 13.64
N GLU A 61 -21.13 3.85 14.23
CA GLU A 61 -21.96 2.87 13.53
C GLU A 61 -23.23 3.49 12.96
N GLU A 62 -23.96 4.26 13.77
CA GLU A 62 -25.22 4.90 13.38
C GLU A 62 -25.02 5.91 12.24
N VAL A 63 -23.94 6.68 12.29
CA VAL A 63 -23.64 7.72 11.29
C VAL A 63 -23.18 7.11 9.98
N VAL A 64 -22.32 6.09 10.00
CA VAL A 64 -21.91 5.35 8.80
C VAL A 64 -23.11 4.67 8.14
N GLN A 65 -23.98 4.03 8.93
CA GLN A 65 -25.18 3.40 8.42
C GLN A 65 -26.15 4.41 7.79
N ALA A 66 -26.35 5.57 8.43
CA ALA A 66 -27.21 6.63 7.91
C ALA A 66 -26.68 7.24 6.60
N CYS A 67 -25.37 7.18 6.37
CA CYS A 67 -24.71 7.77 5.20
C CYS A 67 -24.31 6.75 4.14
N ALA A 68 -24.57 5.45 4.36
CA ALA A 68 -24.14 4.36 3.48
C ALA A 68 -24.64 4.51 2.04
N GLU A 69 -25.77 5.17 1.81
CA GLU A 69 -26.30 5.46 0.47
C GLU A 69 -25.44 6.42 -0.35
N HIS A 70 -24.54 7.18 0.28
CA HIS A 70 -23.63 8.09 -0.40
C HIS A 70 -22.25 7.47 -0.66
N PHE A 71 -21.97 6.27 -0.13
CA PHE A 71 -20.65 5.64 -0.24
C PHE A 71 -20.47 4.91 -1.56
N TYR A 72 -19.74 5.53 -2.48
CA TYR A 72 -19.30 4.95 -3.75
C TYR A 72 -17.78 5.19 -3.93
N PRO A 73 -16.94 4.21 -3.55
CA PRO A 73 -15.49 4.42 -3.46
C PRO A 73 -14.80 4.69 -4.80
N ALA A 74 -15.44 4.35 -5.92
CA ALA A 74 -14.92 4.62 -7.27
C ALA A 74 -15.20 6.04 -7.78
N GLU A 75 -16.04 6.82 -7.08
CA GLU A 75 -16.51 8.12 -7.56
C GLU A 75 -16.20 9.22 -6.54
N GLN A 76 -15.26 10.11 -6.87
CA GLN A 76 -14.76 11.15 -5.97
C GLN A 76 -15.87 12.10 -5.46
N GLU A 77 -16.85 12.43 -6.31
CA GLU A 77 -17.99 13.28 -5.94
C GLU A 77 -18.89 12.62 -4.88
N HIS A 78 -19.07 11.31 -4.97
CA HIS A 78 -19.83 10.54 -4.00
C HIS A 78 -19.09 10.39 -2.67
N MET A 79 -17.76 10.26 -2.70
CA MET A 79 -16.96 10.28 -1.48
C MET A 79 -17.03 11.61 -0.72
N ALA A 80 -17.13 12.74 -1.44
CA ALA A 80 -17.40 14.04 -0.82
C ALA A 80 -18.81 14.10 -0.20
N ALA A 81 -19.83 13.63 -0.92
CA ALA A 81 -21.20 13.56 -0.41
C ALA A 81 -21.32 12.66 0.84
N PHE A 82 -20.55 11.57 0.88
CA PHE A 82 -20.43 10.69 2.04
C PHE A 82 -19.83 11.42 3.24
N GLY A 83 -18.67 12.06 3.08
CA GLY A 83 -18.02 12.85 4.14
C GLY A 83 -18.93 13.96 4.68
N ASP A 84 -19.62 14.69 3.79
CA ASP A 84 -20.59 15.71 4.16
C ASP A 84 -21.78 15.15 4.96
N CYS A 85 -22.27 13.98 4.57
CA CYS A 85 -23.33 13.29 5.30
C CYS A 85 -22.86 12.92 6.71
N ILE A 86 -21.67 12.32 6.85
CA ILE A 86 -21.09 11.93 8.14
C ILE A 86 -20.97 13.16 9.04
N GLY A 87 -20.46 14.28 8.52
CA GLY A 87 -20.32 15.52 9.27
C GLY A 87 -21.67 16.12 9.70
N ARG A 88 -22.69 16.08 8.84
CA ARG A 88 -24.06 16.54 9.21
C ARG A 88 -24.69 15.66 10.29
N GLN A 89 -24.63 14.34 10.12
CA GLN A 89 -25.23 13.38 11.05
C GLN A 89 -24.56 13.44 12.43
N THR A 90 -23.23 13.55 12.48
CA THR A 90 -22.48 13.71 13.73
C THR A 90 -22.91 14.97 14.47
N ARG A 91 -23.01 16.13 13.79
CA ARG A 91 -23.48 17.38 14.42
C ARG A 91 -24.90 17.28 14.93
N GLN A 92 -25.81 16.70 14.15
CA GLN A 92 -27.21 16.53 14.56
C GLN A 92 -27.36 15.68 15.83
N ARG A 93 -26.49 14.68 16.02
CA ARG A 93 -26.58 13.71 17.12
C ARG A 93 -25.78 14.09 18.36
N THR A 94 -24.73 14.90 18.20
CA THR A 94 -23.85 15.34 19.30
C THR A 94 -24.10 16.77 19.74
N GLY A 95 -24.62 17.62 18.85
CA GLY A 95 -24.81 19.05 19.10
C GLY A 95 -23.56 19.90 18.89
N VAL A 96 -22.45 19.32 18.43
CA VAL A 96 -21.21 20.06 18.12
C VAL A 96 -21.41 20.96 16.90
N SER A 97 -20.80 22.13 16.91
CA SER A 97 -20.78 23.04 15.76
C SER A 97 -19.86 22.55 14.65
N GLU A 98 -19.95 23.15 13.46
CA GLU A 98 -19.04 22.85 12.35
C GLU A 98 -17.59 23.15 12.69
N ALA A 99 -17.35 24.28 13.36
CA ALA A 99 -16.02 24.70 13.77
C ALA A 99 -15.42 23.76 14.83
N GLU A 100 -16.23 23.29 15.78
CA GLU A 100 -15.79 22.30 16.79
C GLU A 100 -15.51 20.95 16.13
N LEU A 101 -16.36 20.51 15.20
CA LEU A 101 -16.13 19.26 14.46
C LEU A 101 -14.85 19.32 13.62
N GLN A 102 -14.60 20.45 12.94
CA GLN A 102 -13.38 20.68 12.16
C GLN A 102 -12.15 20.74 13.06
N SER A 103 -12.26 21.34 14.24
CA SER A 103 -11.19 21.34 15.26
C SER A 103 -10.91 19.92 15.77
N CYS A 104 -11.92 19.06 15.88
CA CYS A 104 -11.74 17.66 16.26
C CYS A 104 -11.05 16.82 15.19
N GLN A 105 -11.37 17.08 13.92
CA GLN A 105 -10.67 16.45 12.79
C GLN A 105 -9.18 16.85 12.80
N THR A 106 -8.89 18.13 13.03
CA THR A 106 -7.52 18.66 13.09
C THR A 106 -6.72 18.11 14.30
N HIS A 107 -7.38 17.78 15.41
CA HIS A 107 -6.71 17.17 16.58
C HIS A 107 -6.54 15.65 16.47
N ALA A 108 -7.46 14.93 15.81
CA ALA A 108 -7.29 13.51 15.49
C ALA A 108 -6.21 13.26 14.41
N GLU A 109 -5.96 14.25 13.55
CA GLU A 109 -4.80 14.31 12.63
C GLU A 109 -3.46 14.52 13.37
N GLY A 110 -3.48 14.89 14.66
CA GLY A 110 -2.27 15.01 15.49
C GLY A 110 -1.83 13.70 16.15
N ALA A 111 -2.68 12.67 16.17
CA ALA A 111 -2.46 11.42 16.92
C ALA A 111 -2.57 10.16 16.05
N SER A 112 -3.29 10.19 14.93
CA SER A 112 -2.96 9.33 13.79
C SER A 112 -1.87 10.04 12.98
N HIS A 113 -0.75 9.38 12.68
CA HIS A 113 0.29 9.94 11.80
C HIS A 113 -0.21 9.97 10.35
N SER A 114 -1.32 10.66 10.10
CA SER A 114 -1.70 11.09 8.77
C SER A 114 -0.95 12.40 8.50
N PRO A 115 -0.05 12.43 7.51
CA PRO A 115 0.72 13.62 7.21
C PRO A 115 -0.19 14.82 6.95
N SER A 116 0.06 15.94 7.64
CA SER A 116 -0.84 17.11 7.68
C SER A 116 -0.88 17.91 6.37
N SER A 117 -0.06 17.49 5.40
CA SER A 117 -0.05 17.98 4.02
C SER A 117 0.47 16.89 3.07
N PRO A 118 0.12 16.95 1.77
CA PRO A 118 0.74 16.09 0.75
C PRO A 118 2.27 16.18 0.77
N GLU A 119 2.86 17.34 1.06
CA GLU A 119 4.31 17.48 1.15
C GLU A 119 4.92 16.70 2.33
N GLU A 120 4.26 16.71 3.49
CA GLU A 120 4.68 15.88 4.63
C GLU A 120 4.46 14.39 4.38
N ALA A 121 3.45 14.03 3.57
CA ALA A 121 3.19 12.65 3.19
C ALA A 121 4.30 12.11 2.31
N MET A 122 4.68 12.89 1.31
CA MET A 122 5.80 12.57 0.45
C MET A 122 7.09 12.49 1.27
N ARG A 123 7.34 13.44 2.19
CA ARG A 123 8.52 13.39 3.04
C ARG A 123 8.55 12.15 3.93
N GLY A 124 7.42 11.77 4.54
CA GLY A 124 7.33 10.54 5.33
C GLY A 124 7.58 9.27 4.50
N LEU A 125 7.13 9.25 3.25
CA LEU A 125 7.43 8.16 2.31
C LEU A 125 8.90 8.16 1.89
N GLU A 126 9.49 9.32 1.61
CA GLU A 126 10.91 9.48 1.29
C GLU A 126 11.79 9.02 2.46
N ASP A 127 11.44 9.41 3.69
CA ASP A 127 12.15 9.00 4.91
C ASP A 127 12.04 7.48 5.12
N ALA A 128 10.86 6.89 4.93
CA ALA A 128 10.66 5.44 5.02
C ALA A 128 11.44 4.69 3.93
N GLN A 129 11.44 5.19 2.69
CA GLN A 129 12.23 4.65 1.59
C GLN A 129 13.73 4.73 1.88
N ALA A 130 14.21 5.84 2.44
CA ALA A 130 15.61 6.00 2.81
C ALA A 130 16.03 5.00 3.90
N VAL A 131 15.17 4.74 4.90
CA VAL A 131 15.42 3.72 5.93
C VAL A 131 15.46 2.32 5.29
N MET A 132 14.50 1.97 4.44
CA MET A 132 14.48 0.67 3.75
C MET A 132 15.71 0.47 2.86
N ALA A 133 16.15 1.51 2.16
CA ALA A 133 17.36 1.48 1.34
C ALA A 133 18.62 1.28 2.19
N GLN A 134 18.74 1.98 3.32
CA GLN A 134 19.87 1.80 4.25
C GLN A 134 19.92 0.38 4.83
N ASP A 135 18.76 -0.17 5.24
CA ASP A 135 18.67 -1.55 5.73
C ASP A 135 19.03 -2.56 4.63
N ALA A 136 18.65 -2.27 3.38
CA ALA A 136 19.03 -3.07 2.22
C ALA A 136 20.54 -3.06 1.97
N GLU A 137 21.19 -1.89 1.98
CA GLU A 137 22.64 -1.76 1.84
C GLU A 137 23.40 -2.53 2.92
N ALA A 138 22.91 -2.49 4.17
CA ALA A 138 23.51 -3.18 5.30
C ALA A 138 23.42 -4.71 5.22
N THR A 139 22.60 -5.24 4.32
CA THR A 139 22.27 -6.67 4.24
C THR A 139 22.47 -7.24 2.84
N GLN A 140 23.03 -6.46 1.91
CA GLN A 140 23.30 -6.85 0.52
C GLN A 140 24.27 -8.04 0.41
N ASP A 141 25.17 -8.19 1.38
CA ASP A 141 26.18 -9.25 1.43
C ASP A 141 25.56 -10.64 1.64
N LYS A 142 24.29 -10.69 2.05
CA LYS A 142 23.52 -11.93 2.24
C LYS A 142 22.84 -12.41 0.95
N VAL A 143 22.82 -11.61 -0.10
CA VAL A 143 22.15 -11.97 -1.36
C VAL A 143 23.07 -12.93 -2.14
N ALA A 144 22.61 -14.16 -2.33
CA ALA A 144 23.39 -15.21 -3.00
C ALA A 144 23.45 -15.06 -4.53
N LEU A 145 22.53 -14.28 -5.11
CA LEU A 145 22.45 -14.01 -6.55
C LEU A 145 23.16 -12.71 -6.92
N PRO A 146 23.69 -12.59 -8.16
CA PRO A 146 24.39 -11.38 -8.58
C PRO A 146 23.47 -10.15 -8.60
N LEU A 147 23.93 -9.03 -8.03
CA LEU A 147 23.24 -7.74 -8.12
C LEU A 147 23.71 -6.98 -9.37
N TYR A 148 22.78 -6.29 -10.04
CA TYR A 148 23.07 -5.52 -11.25
C TYR A 148 23.98 -4.32 -10.92
N PRO A 149 25.15 -4.09 -11.55
CA PRO A 149 26.14 -3.15 -11.04
C PRO A 149 25.70 -1.67 -10.96
N ASN A 150 24.83 -1.20 -11.84
CA ASN A 150 24.34 0.19 -11.86
C ASN A 150 22.96 0.31 -11.18
N HIS A 151 22.81 -0.27 -10.00
CA HIS A 151 21.55 -0.28 -9.27
C HIS A 151 21.57 0.69 -8.08
N GLU A 152 20.37 1.11 -7.68
CA GLU A 152 20.08 1.64 -6.35
C GLU A 152 19.29 0.58 -5.58
N LEU A 153 19.72 0.23 -4.36
CA LEU A 153 18.96 -0.65 -3.46
C LEU A 153 17.78 0.12 -2.89
N THR A 154 16.58 -0.44 -2.99
CA THR A 154 15.35 0.21 -2.50
C THR A 154 14.75 -0.50 -1.29
N ALA A 155 14.91 -1.82 -1.20
CA ALA A 155 14.49 -2.60 -0.04
C ALA A 155 15.18 -3.97 -0.02
N HIS A 156 15.28 -4.57 1.17
CA HIS A 156 15.65 -5.96 1.32
C HIS A 156 14.81 -6.64 2.39
N HIS A 157 13.97 -7.57 1.94
CA HIS A 157 13.08 -8.35 2.77
C HIS A 157 13.66 -9.73 3.02
N GLN A 158 14.36 -9.87 4.15
CA GLN A 158 15.00 -11.12 4.55
C GLN A 158 14.01 -12.18 5.07
N ASP A 159 12.79 -11.78 5.42
CA ASP A 159 11.71 -12.67 5.84
C ASP A 159 10.42 -12.28 5.14
N MET A 160 10.04 -13.08 4.14
CA MET A 160 8.80 -12.92 3.38
C MET A 160 7.62 -13.68 4.01
N SER A 161 7.84 -14.50 5.05
CA SER A 161 6.85 -15.49 5.53
C SER A 161 5.54 -14.87 5.98
N ARG A 162 5.61 -13.67 6.55
CA ARG A 162 4.47 -12.91 7.07
C ARG A 162 3.92 -11.88 6.10
N MET A 163 4.55 -11.71 4.94
CA MET A 163 4.03 -10.76 3.96
C MET A 163 2.70 -11.28 3.41
N PRO A 164 1.69 -10.40 3.28
CA PRO A 164 0.44 -10.77 2.65
C PRO A 164 0.69 -11.07 1.18
N GLY A 165 0.28 -12.26 0.74
CA GLY A 165 0.22 -12.63 -0.68
C GLY A 165 -1.05 -12.07 -1.35
N LEU A 166 -1.28 -12.48 -2.59
CA LEU A 166 -2.42 -12.01 -3.41
C LEU A 166 -3.83 -12.35 -2.88
N ASP A 167 -3.92 -13.25 -1.90
CA ASP A 167 -5.18 -13.67 -1.27
C ASP A 167 -5.28 -13.22 0.20
N ASP A 168 -4.48 -12.22 0.59
CA ASP A 168 -4.33 -11.73 1.97
C ASP A 168 -3.83 -12.80 2.98
N GLU A 169 -3.52 -14.00 2.49
CA GLU A 169 -2.84 -15.04 3.25
C GLU A 169 -1.32 -14.80 3.27
N PRO A 170 -0.63 -15.10 4.39
CA PRO A 170 0.83 -15.02 4.44
C PRO A 170 1.49 -15.90 3.37
N LEU A 171 2.60 -15.44 2.78
CA LEU A 171 3.36 -16.23 1.80
C LEU A 171 3.95 -17.53 2.38
N GLY A 172 4.14 -17.59 3.71
CA GLY A 172 4.59 -18.76 4.43
C GLY A 172 6.12 -18.94 4.46
N ASP A 173 6.59 -19.86 5.31
CA ASP A 173 8.01 -20.04 5.62
C ASP A 173 8.87 -20.51 4.43
N GLU A 174 8.23 -20.95 3.35
CA GLU A 174 8.91 -21.36 2.11
C GLU A 174 9.22 -20.20 1.16
N ALA A 175 8.68 -19.01 1.44
CA ALA A 175 8.90 -17.81 0.64
C ALA A 175 10.37 -17.38 0.67
N VAL A 176 10.92 -17.09 -0.51
CA VAL A 176 12.34 -16.71 -0.63
C VAL A 176 12.54 -15.26 -0.18
N PRO A 177 13.63 -14.93 0.53
CA PRO A 177 14.06 -13.54 0.70
C PRO A 177 14.14 -12.78 -0.63
N VAL A 178 13.82 -11.49 -0.59
CA VAL A 178 13.76 -10.64 -1.79
C VAL A 178 14.52 -9.34 -1.57
N VAL A 179 15.44 -9.02 -2.48
CA VAL A 179 16.03 -7.67 -2.58
C VAL A 179 15.43 -6.93 -3.79
N MET A 180 15.09 -5.67 -3.58
CA MET A 180 14.51 -4.78 -4.58
C MET A 180 15.49 -3.68 -4.95
N MET A 181 15.56 -3.39 -6.24
CA MET A 181 16.48 -2.43 -6.82
C MET A 181 15.83 -1.64 -7.94
N THR A 182 16.39 -0.47 -8.23
CA THR A 182 16.03 0.36 -9.40
C THR A 182 17.26 0.75 -10.20
N THR A 183 17.08 1.02 -11.49
CA THR A 183 18.10 1.61 -12.37
C THR A 183 17.46 2.44 -13.48
N SER A 184 18.22 3.39 -14.04
CA SER A 184 17.83 4.12 -15.24
C SER A 184 18.02 3.31 -16.53
N ASP A 185 18.82 2.24 -16.48
CA ASP A 185 19.19 1.43 -17.63
C ASP A 185 17.96 0.68 -18.20
N ALA A 186 18.01 0.27 -19.48
CA ALA A 186 16.87 -0.38 -20.13
C ALA A 186 16.66 -1.82 -19.63
N VAL A 187 15.43 -2.32 -19.68
CA VAL A 187 15.10 -3.72 -19.31
C VAL A 187 15.95 -4.73 -20.09
N GLU A 188 16.21 -4.45 -21.37
CA GLU A 188 17.05 -5.31 -22.22
C GLU A 188 18.50 -5.41 -21.71
N ASP A 189 19.11 -4.28 -21.31
CA ASP A 189 20.49 -4.25 -20.81
C ASP A 189 20.62 -5.00 -19.48
N VAL A 190 19.62 -4.84 -18.60
CA VAL A 190 19.56 -5.57 -17.33
C VAL A 190 19.33 -7.07 -17.57
N ALA A 191 18.42 -7.44 -18.46
CA ALA A 191 18.16 -8.83 -18.79
C ALA A 191 19.41 -9.52 -19.38
N ALA A 192 20.15 -8.83 -20.24
CA ALA A 192 21.40 -9.33 -20.81
C ALA A 192 22.48 -9.56 -19.74
N PHE A 193 22.54 -8.72 -18.70
CA PHE A 193 23.45 -8.95 -17.57
C PHE A 193 23.15 -10.29 -16.87
N TYR A 194 21.88 -10.61 -16.64
CA TYR A 194 21.48 -11.82 -15.92
C TYR A 194 21.55 -13.10 -16.76
N GLN A 195 21.34 -12.99 -18.07
CA GLN A 195 21.20 -14.14 -18.97
C GLN A 195 22.35 -15.16 -18.89
N ASP A 196 23.59 -14.70 -18.72
CA ASP A 196 24.79 -15.56 -18.66
C ASP A 196 25.28 -15.84 -17.23
N ARG A 197 24.56 -15.36 -16.20
CA ARG A 197 25.00 -15.41 -14.79
C ARG A 197 24.10 -16.27 -13.90
N LEU A 198 22.95 -16.68 -14.41
CA LEU A 198 21.94 -17.43 -13.66
C LEU A 198 21.90 -18.89 -14.10
N ASP A 199 22.62 -19.75 -13.38
CA ASP A 199 22.66 -21.18 -13.70
C ASP A 199 21.36 -21.90 -13.30
N GLY A 200 20.79 -22.64 -14.25
CA GLY A 200 19.53 -23.38 -14.08
C GLY A 200 18.25 -22.53 -14.08
N PHE A 201 18.32 -21.23 -14.42
CA PHE A 201 17.15 -20.37 -14.54
C PHE A 201 16.54 -20.45 -15.94
N THR A 202 15.22 -20.40 -16.00
CA THR A 202 14.45 -20.28 -17.24
C THR A 202 14.03 -18.83 -17.44
N LEU A 203 14.19 -18.33 -18.67
CA LEU A 203 13.74 -17.02 -19.10
C LEU A 203 12.25 -17.04 -19.50
N TYR A 204 11.44 -16.21 -18.86
CA TYR A 204 10.06 -15.94 -19.18
C TYR A 204 9.92 -14.48 -19.61
N ARG A 205 9.30 -14.26 -20.78
CA ARG A 205 9.06 -12.91 -21.32
C ARG A 205 7.56 -12.67 -21.43
N ALA A 206 7.05 -11.73 -20.65
CA ALA A 206 5.66 -11.30 -20.73
C ALA A 206 5.50 -10.13 -21.72
N ALA A 207 6.48 -9.21 -21.76
CA ALA A 207 6.54 -8.09 -22.70
C ALA A 207 8.00 -7.70 -23.02
N GLU A 208 8.18 -6.65 -23.83
CA GLU A 208 9.52 -6.06 -24.07
C GLU A 208 10.11 -5.51 -22.76
N ASP A 209 9.28 -4.79 -22.00
CA ASP A 209 9.61 -4.15 -20.72
C ASP A 209 9.25 -5.01 -19.49
N ASP A 210 9.04 -6.32 -19.65
CA ASP A 210 8.71 -7.25 -18.56
C ASP A 210 9.29 -8.64 -18.81
N VAL A 211 10.33 -8.96 -18.04
CA VAL A 211 11.14 -10.15 -18.14
C VAL A 211 11.34 -10.76 -16.75
N THR A 212 11.23 -12.08 -16.64
CA THR A 212 11.56 -12.79 -15.41
C THR A 212 12.44 -14.00 -15.71
N PHE A 213 13.54 -14.13 -14.97
CA PHE A 213 14.29 -15.38 -14.86
C PHE A 213 13.82 -16.10 -13.61
N ALA A 214 13.47 -17.38 -13.68
CA ALA A 214 13.09 -18.13 -12.48
C ALA A 214 13.60 -19.57 -12.54
N LYS A 215 13.96 -20.12 -11.39
CA LYS A 215 14.55 -21.46 -11.27
C LYS A 215 13.56 -22.43 -10.64
N GLY A 216 13.36 -23.58 -11.28
CA GLY A 216 12.52 -24.65 -10.76
C GLY A 216 11.01 -24.37 -10.80
N MET A 217 10.56 -23.37 -11.57
CA MET A 217 9.14 -23.09 -11.76
C MET A 217 8.41 -24.30 -12.37
N PRO A 218 7.18 -24.61 -11.91
CA PRO A 218 6.36 -25.65 -12.53
C PRO A 218 6.08 -25.37 -14.00
N GLU A 219 6.24 -26.39 -14.87
CA GLU A 219 6.09 -26.24 -16.33
C GLU A 219 4.70 -25.78 -16.78
N ASP A 220 3.67 -26.04 -15.98
CA ASP A 220 2.28 -25.68 -16.26
C ASP A 220 1.91 -24.26 -15.80
N ILE A 221 2.80 -23.57 -15.08
CA ILE A 221 2.61 -22.20 -14.62
C ILE A 221 3.38 -21.25 -15.56
N THR A 222 2.64 -20.32 -16.17
CA THR A 222 3.20 -19.33 -17.09
C THR A 222 2.81 -17.92 -16.64
N PRO A 223 3.52 -16.86 -17.06
CA PRO A 223 3.17 -15.48 -16.71
C PRO A 223 1.73 -15.08 -17.08
N SER A 224 1.10 -15.78 -18.05
CA SER A 224 -0.30 -15.54 -18.43
C SER A 224 -1.31 -15.93 -17.35
N ASP A 225 -0.94 -16.82 -16.43
CA ASP A 225 -1.73 -17.20 -15.26
C ASP A 225 -1.24 -16.41 -14.04
N PHE A 226 -1.45 -15.08 -14.09
CA PHE A 226 -0.85 -14.11 -13.17
C PHE A 226 -0.93 -14.52 -11.69
N ARG A 227 -2.10 -14.98 -11.23
CA ARG A 227 -2.28 -15.33 -9.82
C ARG A 227 -1.45 -16.54 -9.42
N ARG A 228 -1.43 -17.61 -10.23
CA ARG A 228 -0.61 -18.80 -9.95
C ARG A 228 0.87 -18.50 -10.15
N TRP A 229 1.20 -17.67 -11.13
CA TRP A 229 2.55 -17.18 -11.38
C TRP A 229 3.13 -16.46 -10.16
N MET A 230 2.47 -15.41 -9.66
CA MET A 230 2.97 -14.63 -8.52
C MET A 230 3.10 -15.47 -7.24
N LYS A 231 2.15 -16.38 -6.98
CA LYS A 231 2.23 -17.31 -5.85
C LYS A 231 3.43 -18.25 -5.98
N ALA A 232 3.66 -18.80 -7.16
CA ALA A 232 4.79 -19.68 -7.38
C ALA A 232 6.12 -18.91 -7.32
N LEU A 233 6.19 -17.72 -7.92
CA LEU A 233 7.41 -16.91 -8.00
C LEU A 233 7.96 -16.58 -6.61
N ALA A 234 7.08 -16.23 -5.66
CA ALA A 234 7.47 -15.95 -4.27
C ALA A 234 8.14 -17.13 -3.54
N LEU A 235 8.01 -18.35 -4.05
CA LEU A 235 8.59 -19.58 -3.46
C LEU A 235 9.86 -20.05 -4.18
N HIS A 236 10.24 -19.41 -5.29
CA HIS A 236 11.33 -19.84 -6.16
C HIS A 236 12.37 -18.75 -6.32
N GLU A 237 13.64 -19.14 -6.51
CA GLU A 237 14.68 -18.18 -6.86
C GLU A 237 14.33 -17.52 -8.19
N HIS A 238 14.40 -16.19 -8.25
CA HIS A 238 14.01 -15.44 -9.42
C HIS A 238 14.72 -14.09 -9.54
N VAL A 239 14.71 -13.57 -10.76
CA VAL A 239 15.07 -12.19 -11.09
C VAL A 239 13.96 -11.63 -11.97
N ALA A 240 13.09 -10.78 -11.43
CA ALA A 240 12.05 -10.09 -12.18
C ALA A 240 12.50 -8.68 -12.53
N ILE A 241 12.36 -8.29 -13.80
CA ILE A 241 12.86 -7.05 -14.38
C ILE A 241 11.71 -6.42 -15.14
N TYR A 242 11.27 -5.23 -14.71
CA TYR A 242 10.15 -4.56 -15.35
C TYR A 242 10.30 -3.05 -15.34
N ARG A 243 9.71 -2.37 -16.33
CA ARG A 243 9.70 -0.91 -16.39
C ARG A 243 8.42 -0.35 -15.77
N LEU A 244 8.58 0.53 -14.78
CA LEU A 244 7.47 1.26 -14.15
C LEU A 244 7.85 2.73 -14.02
N SER A 245 6.93 3.62 -14.40
CA SER A 245 7.10 5.08 -14.26
C SER A 245 8.42 5.64 -14.84
N GLY A 246 8.95 5.00 -15.88
CA GLY A 246 10.19 5.43 -16.54
C GLY A 246 11.49 4.95 -15.89
N GLN A 247 11.43 4.15 -14.82
CA GLN A 247 12.56 3.45 -14.21
C GLN A 247 12.45 1.94 -14.39
N THR A 248 13.59 1.26 -14.46
CA THR A 248 13.65 -0.20 -14.47
C THR A 248 13.77 -0.69 -13.04
N HIS A 249 12.84 -1.55 -12.63
CA HIS A 249 12.84 -2.22 -11.34
C HIS A 249 13.42 -3.62 -11.50
N ILE A 250 14.16 -4.06 -10.50
CA ILE A 250 14.76 -5.39 -10.44
C ILE A 250 14.44 -5.99 -9.07
N GLU A 251 13.79 -7.14 -9.08
CA GLU A 251 13.49 -7.93 -7.89
C GLU A 251 14.29 -9.22 -7.95
N VAL A 252 15.09 -9.50 -6.93
CA VAL A 252 15.93 -10.70 -6.85
C VAL A 252 15.50 -11.52 -5.64
N GLY A 253 14.76 -12.59 -5.90
CA GLY A 253 14.40 -13.61 -4.92
C GLY A 253 15.48 -14.70 -4.89
N TYR A 254 16.01 -15.02 -3.71
CA TYR A 254 17.17 -15.91 -3.59
C TYR A 254 17.03 -16.91 -2.44
N ARG A 255 17.72 -18.05 -2.53
CA ARG A 255 17.87 -18.95 -1.36
C ARG A 255 19.21 -18.68 -0.69
N PRO A 256 19.24 -18.42 0.64
CA PRO A 256 20.50 -18.30 1.37
C PRO A 256 21.31 -19.61 1.29
N GLU A 257 22.63 -19.49 1.28
CA GLU A 257 23.54 -20.64 1.38
C GLU A 257 23.52 -21.33 2.75
#